data_AF-A0A946QZF7-F1
#
_entry.id   AF-A0A946QZF7-F1
#
_cell.length_a   1.000
_cell.length_b   1.000
_cell.length_c   1.000
_cell.angle_alpha   90.00
_cell.angle_beta   90.00
_cell.angle_gamma   90.00
#
_symmetry.space_group_name_H-M   'P 1'
#
loop_
_entity.id
_entity.type
_entity.pdbx_description
1 polymer ?
#
loop_
_entity_poly.entity_id
_entity_poly.type
_entity_poly.pdbx_seq_one_letter_code
_entity_poly.pdbx_strand_id
1 'polypeptide(L)'
;MNTMITNSDYKVADISLADYGRKEIAIAETEMPALMALRKKYLTEQPLKGAKILGCIHMTIQTAVLIQTLEALGAEVRWTSCNIFSTQDHAAAAIAASGTPVFAWKGETEEDYEWCLEQQVLSNGVPWDANMVLDDG
;
A
#
# COMPACT_ATOMS: atom_id res chain seq x y z
N MET A 1 -3.37 -18.53 27.90
CA MET A 1 -2.28 -17.57 27.60
C MET A 1 -2.68 -16.86 26.32
N ASN A 2 -3.09 -15.60 26.41
CA ASN A 2 -3.39 -14.78 25.23
C ASN A 2 -2.05 -14.29 24.68
N THR A 3 -1.50 -15.01 23.72
CA THR A 3 -0.40 -14.48 22.92
C THR A 3 -1.00 -13.39 22.05
N MET A 4 -0.89 -12.13 22.47
CA MET A 4 -1.11 -10.99 21.59
C MET A 4 0.00 -11.04 20.53
N ILE A 5 -0.24 -11.81 19.46
CA ILE A 5 0.62 -11.76 18.28
C ILE A 5 0.34 -10.42 17.62
N THR A 6 1.09 -9.39 17.99
CA THR A 6 1.21 -8.17 17.21
C THR A 6 2.14 -8.46 16.03
N ASN A 7 1.77 -9.38 15.14
CA ASN A 7 2.41 -9.47 13.83
C ASN A 7 1.74 -8.41 12.98
N SER A 8 2.36 -7.24 12.95
CA SER A 8 1.99 -6.22 11.99
C SER A 8 2.28 -6.75 10.59
N ASP A 9 1.25 -6.85 9.73
CA ASP A 9 1.32 -7.38 8.36
C ASP A 9 1.92 -6.34 7.40
N TYR A 10 3.12 -5.83 7.71
CA TYR A 10 3.86 -4.87 6.90
C TYR A 10 5.36 -4.97 7.19
N LYS A 11 6.19 -4.44 6.28
CA LYS A 11 7.61 -4.16 6.54
C LYS A 11 8.04 -2.88 5.82
N VAL A 12 8.47 -1.89 6.60
CA VAL A 12 8.91 -0.57 6.11
C VAL A 12 10.18 -0.16 6.86
N ALA A 13 10.91 0.84 6.35
CA ALA A 13 12.16 1.30 6.97
C ALA A 13 11.97 1.82 8.40
N ASP A 14 11.01 2.72 8.59
CA ASP A 14 10.75 3.37 9.88
C ASP A 14 9.28 3.82 9.98
N ILE A 15 8.52 3.16 10.85
CA ILE A 15 7.10 3.46 11.06
C ILE A 15 6.86 4.84 11.69
N SER A 16 7.86 5.43 12.36
CA SER A 16 7.74 6.76 12.98
C SER A 16 7.58 7.89 11.95
N LEU A 17 7.90 7.62 10.68
CA LEU A 17 7.72 8.56 9.57
C LEU A 17 6.26 8.72 9.11
N ALA A 18 5.34 7.91 9.63
CA ALA A 18 3.94 7.90 9.20
C ALA A 18 3.26 9.28 9.31
N ASP A 19 3.55 10.04 10.36
CA ASP A 19 2.99 11.38 10.56
C ASP A 19 3.44 12.38 9.50
N TYR A 20 4.68 12.25 9.03
CA TYR A 20 5.20 13.06 7.93
C TYR A 20 4.55 12.65 6.62
N GLY A 21 4.49 11.34 6.33
CA GLY A 21 3.84 10.84 5.12
C GLY A 21 2.37 11.24 5.02
N ARG A 22 1.60 11.20 6.13
CA ARG A 22 0.20 11.66 6.13
C ARG A 22 0.05 13.13 5.76
N LYS A 23 0.98 13.99 6.19
CA LYS A 23 0.97 15.42 5.80
C LYS A 23 1.22 15.60 4.31
N GLU A 24 2.17 14.85 3.76
CA GLU A 24 2.47 14.93 2.32
C GLU A 24 1.38 14.29 1.44
N ILE A 25 0.75 13.21 1.89
CA ILE A 25 -0.44 12.64 1.25
C ILE A 25 -1.55 13.70 1.16
N ALA A 26 -1.84 14.40 2.27
CA ALA A 26 -2.86 15.45 2.28
C ALA A 26 -2.54 16.61 1.32
N ILE A 27 -1.26 16.95 1.13
CA ILE A 27 -0.83 17.93 0.12
C ILE A 27 -0.99 17.34 -1.29
N ALA A 28 -0.59 16.08 -1.52
CA ALA A 28 -0.70 15.44 -2.81
C ALA A 28 -2.15 15.29 -3.28
N GLU A 29 -3.10 15.07 -2.36
CA GLU A 29 -4.52 15.05 -2.69
C GLU A 29 -5.00 16.36 -3.34
N THR A 30 -4.43 17.53 -2.99
CA THR A 30 -4.77 18.81 -3.63
C THR A 30 -4.27 18.91 -5.07
N GLU A 31 -3.20 18.18 -5.39
CA GLU A 31 -2.56 18.13 -6.72
C GLU A 31 -3.05 16.95 -7.58
N MET A 32 -3.95 16.11 -7.07
CA MET A 32 -4.49 14.94 -7.77
C MET A 32 -6.02 15.02 -7.98
N PRO A 33 -6.54 16.09 -8.62
CA PRO A 33 -7.98 16.37 -8.66
C PRO A 33 -8.80 15.29 -9.37
N ALA A 34 -8.25 14.64 -10.40
CA ALA A 34 -8.94 13.56 -11.10
C ALA A 34 -9.18 12.35 -10.18
N LEU A 35 -8.17 11.99 -9.38
CA LEU A 35 -8.23 10.86 -8.45
C LEU A 35 -9.21 11.15 -7.31
N MET A 36 -9.19 12.39 -6.79
CA MET A 36 -10.17 12.85 -5.80
C MET A 36 -11.59 12.90 -6.34
N ALA A 37 -11.77 13.30 -7.62
CA ALA A 37 -13.07 13.28 -8.28
C ALA A 37 -13.62 11.86 -8.44
N LEU A 38 -12.78 10.89 -8.81
CA LEU A 38 -13.16 9.47 -8.87
C LEU A 38 -13.57 8.95 -7.49
N ARG A 39 -12.76 9.22 -6.46
CA ARG A 39 -13.07 8.85 -5.08
C ARG A 39 -14.45 9.38 -4.68
N LYS A 40 -14.72 10.66 -4.89
CA LYS A 40 -16.03 11.28 -4.58
C LYS A 40 -17.17 10.69 -5.39
N LYS A 41 -16.97 10.46 -6.69
CA LYS A 41 -18.01 9.97 -7.61
C LYS A 41 -18.47 8.56 -7.23
N TYR A 42 -17.55 7.68 -6.87
CA TYR A 42 -17.81 6.26 -6.68
C TYR A 42 -17.88 5.81 -5.22
N LEU A 43 -17.71 6.74 -4.26
CA LEU A 43 -17.73 6.44 -2.82
C LEU A 43 -19.00 5.67 -2.39
N THR A 44 -20.17 6.02 -2.91
CA THR A 44 -21.42 5.33 -2.53
C THR A 44 -21.60 4.01 -3.28
N GLU A 45 -21.14 3.94 -4.52
CA GLU A 45 -21.31 2.75 -5.38
C GLU A 45 -20.40 1.60 -4.94
N GLN A 46 -19.26 1.90 -4.33
CA GLN A 46 -18.26 0.91 -3.89
C GLN A 46 -17.93 -0.12 -4.98
N PRO A 47 -17.53 0.34 -6.19
CA PRO A 47 -17.39 -0.54 -7.35
C PRO A 47 -16.25 -1.56 -7.20
N LEU A 48 -15.31 -1.34 -6.28
CA LEU A 48 -14.22 -2.26 -6.00
C LEU A 48 -14.50 -3.14 -4.77
N LYS A 49 -15.73 -3.14 -4.25
CA LYS A 49 -16.09 -4.03 -3.14
C LYS A 49 -15.81 -5.49 -3.49
N GLY A 50 -14.96 -6.12 -2.69
CA GLY A 50 -14.54 -7.51 -2.89
C GLY A 50 -13.35 -7.67 -3.85
N ALA A 51 -12.84 -6.58 -4.43
CA ALA A 51 -11.56 -6.59 -5.12
C ALA A 51 -10.44 -6.80 -4.10
N LYS A 52 -9.54 -7.72 -4.42
CA LYS A 52 -8.36 -8.07 -3.65
C LYS A 52 -7.16 -7.90 -4.56
N ILE A 53 -6.54 -6.73 -4.46
CA ILE A 53 -5.57 -6.22 -5.43
C ILE A 53 -4.15 -6.44 -4.91
N LEU A 54 -3.34 -7.16 -5.69
CA LEU A 54 -1.89 -7.15 -5.53
C LEU A 54 -1.33 -5.95 -6.30
N GLY A 55 -0.68 -5.02 -5.61
CA GLY A 55 -0.13 -3.80 -6.19
C GLY A 55 1.40 -3.81 -6.16
N CYS A 56 2.03 -3.78 -7.34
CA CYS A 56 3.48 -3.68 -7.50
C CYS A 56 3.80 -2.43 -8.35
N ILE A 57 4.05 -1.31 -7.67
CA ILE A 57 4.37 -0.02 -8.30
C ILE A 57 5.13 0.83 -7.28
N HIS A 58 6.00 1.72 -7.74
CA HIS A 58 6.81 2.60 -6.88
C HIS A 58 6.05 3.10 -5.65
N MET A 59 6.53 2.76 -4.44
CA MET A 59 5.84 3.12 -3.20
C MET A 59 6.12 4.58 -2.80
N THR A 60 5.45 5.51 -3.49
CA THR A 60 5.57 6.96 -3.33
C THR A 60 4.34 7.58 -2.66
N ILE A 61 4.39 8.88 -2.37
CA ILE A 61 3.23 9.65 -1.90
C ILE A 61 2.07 9.62 -2.92
N GLN A 62 2.36 9.67 -4.22
CA GLN A 62 1.34 9.61 -5.26
C GLN A 62 0.65 8.24 -5.29
N THR A 63 1.44 7.18 -5.14
CA THR A 63 0.92 5.81 -5.00
C THR A 63 0.11 5.64 -3.72
N ALA A 64 0.49 6.29 -2.61
CA ALA A 64 -0.31 6.27 -1.39
C ALA A 64 -1.72 6.87 -1.60
N VAL A 65 -1.84 7.95 -2.39
CA VAL A 65 -3.15 8.54 -2.77
C VAL A 65 -3.96 7.58 -3.67
N LEU A 66 -3.29 6.84 -4.56
CA LEU A 66 -3.90 5.78 -5.36
C LEU A 66 -4.44 4.65 -4.47
N ILE A 67 -3.61 4.09 -3.59
CA ILE A 67 -3.96 3.03 -2.63
C ILE A 67 -5.20 3.43 -1.83
N GLN A 68 -5.16 4.58 -1.17
CA GLN A 68 -6.28 5.05 -0.34
C GLN A 68 -7.55 5.29 -1.15
N THR A 69 -7.43 5.55 -2.45
CA THR A 69 -8.60 5.63 -3.34
C THR A 69 -9.16 4.27 -3.68
N LEU A 70 -8.32 3.28 -3.98
CA LEU A 70 -8.79 1.91 -4.20
C LEU A 70 -9.54 1.39 -2.97
N GLU A 71 -8.96 1.59 -1.78
CA GLU A 71 -9.57 1.23 -0.49
C GLU A 71 -10.86 2.00 -0.25
N ALA A 72 -10.89 3.31 -0.48
CA ALA A 72 -12.10 4.12 -0.34
C ALA A 72 -13.23 3.69 -1.30
N LEU A 73 -12.90 3.03 -2.42
CA LEU A 73 -13.86 2.47 -3.38
C LEU A 73 -14.20 0.99 -3.12
N GLY A 74 -13.70 0.41 -2.03
CA GLY A 74 -14.10 -0.89 -1.50
C GLY A 74 -13.08 -2.02 -1.67
N ALA A 75 -11.90 -1.74 -2.22
CA ALA A 75 -10.85 -2.75 -2.39
C ALA A 75 -10.14 -3.07 -1.07
N GLU A 76 -9.66 -4.31 -0.96
CA GLU A 76 -8.54 -4.67 -0.09
C GLU A 76 -7.28 -4.73 -0.94
N VAL A 77 -6.15 -4.28 -0.41
CA VAL A 77 -4.89 -4.27 -1.17
C VAL A 77 -3.74 -4.86 -0.35
N ARG A 78 -2.75 -5.41 -1.04
CA ARG A 78 -1.41 -5.74 -0.52
C ARG A 78 -0.40 -5.14 -1.48
N TRP A 79 0.64 -4.45 -0.98
CA TRP A 79 1.45 -3.57 -1.81
C TRP A 79 2.95 -3.76 -1.66
N THR A 80 3.68 -3.66 -2.77
CA THR A 80 5.15 -3.59 -2.85
C THR A 80 5.58 -2.48 -3.80
N SER A 81 6.85 -2.10 -3.71
CA SER A 81 7.50 -1.30 -4.74
C SER A 81 7.92 -2.19 -5.92
N CYS A 82 7.96 -1.66 -7.14
CA CYS A 82 8.55 -2.34 -8.32
C CYS A 82 10.02 -1.95 -8.58
N ASN A 83 10.62 -1.15 -7.70
CA ASN A 83 12.03 -0.78 -7.82
C ASN A 83 12.65 -0.47 -6.44
N ILE A 84 13.81 -1.09 -6.19
CA ILE A 84 14.56 -1.06 -4.92
C ILE A 84 14.94 0.34 -4.40
N PHE A 85 14.97 1.36 -5.27
CA PHE A 85 15.33 2.73 -4.88
C PHE A 85 14.17 3.72 -4.96
N SER A 86 13.00 3.30 -5.44
CA SER A 86 11.90 4.22 -5.73
C SER A 86 11.03 4.55 -4.52
N THR A 87 11.05 3.71 -3.48
CA THR A 87 10.26 3.91 -2.27
C THR A 87 10.57 5.25 -1.60
N GLN A 88 9.51 5.92 -1.16
CA GLN A 88 9.55 7.03 -0.23
C GLN A 88 9.13 6.48 1.13
N ASP A 89 10.08 6.34 2.06
CA ASP A 89 9.85 5.60 3.31
C ASP A 89 8.72 6.18 4.18
N HIS A 90 8.54 7.49 4.14
CA HIS A 90 7.44 8.17 4.84
C HIS A 90 6.07 7.86 4.20
N ALA A 91 6.00 7.65 2.88
CA ALA A 91 4.78 7.19 2.21
C ALA A 91 4.45 5.75 2.61
N ALA A 92 5.44 4.85 2.54
CA ALA A 92 5.28 3.46 2.97
C ALA A 92 4.85 3.36 4.45
N ALA A 93 5.49 4.14 5.33
CA ALA A 93 5.12 4.20 6.75
C ALA A 93 3.69 4.72 6.97
N ALA A 94 3.24 5.71 6.19
CA ALA A 94 1.87 6.22 6.31
C ALA A 94 0.82 5.18 5.90
N ILE A 95 1.08 4.40 4.85
CA ILE A 95 0.23 3.29 4.39
C ILE A 95 0.24 2.13 5.40
N ALA A 96 1.40 1.76 5.91
CA ALA A 96 1.50 0.75 6.98
C ALA A 96 0.70 1.16 8.23
N ALA A 97 0.82 2.43 8.64
CA ALA A 97 0.12 2.97 9.81
C ALA A 97 -1.40 3.08 9.63
N SER A 98 -1.92 3.10 8.39
CA SER A 98 -3.37 2.98 8.13
C SER A 98 -3.88 1.53 8.22
N GLY A 99 -2.99 0.56 8.42
CA GLY A 99 -3.32 -0.86 8.51
C GLY A 99 -3.27 -1.61 7.18
N THR A 100 -2.81 -0.95 6.12
CA THR A 100 -2.67 -1.54 4.78
C THR A 100 -1.37 -2.36 4.71
N PRO A 101 -1.42 -3.63 4.27
CA PRO A 101 -0.21 -4.42 4.08
C PRO A 101 0.71 -3.84 3.01
N VAL A 102 1.89 -3.39 3.43
CA VAL A 102 2.91 -2.82 2.55
C VAL A 102 4.29 -3.35 2.93
N PHE A 103 5.02 -3.83 1.93
CA PHE A 103 6.37 -4.38 2.05
C PHE A 103 7.27 -3.59 1.10
N ALA A 104 7.81 -2.48 1.60
CA ALA A 104 8.60 -1.58 0.80
C ALA A 104 9.48 -0.67 1.67
N TRP A 105 10.75 -0.51 1.30
CA TRP A 105 11.65 0.52 1.80
C TRP A 105 12.64 0.98 0.73
N LYS A 106 13.23 2.15 0.93
CA LYS A 106 14.24 2.66 0.02
C LYS A 106 15.58 1.97 0.26
N GLY A 107 16.21 1.48 -0.80
CA GLY A 107 17.50 0.79 -0.72
C GLY A 107 17.37 -0.67 -0.32
N GLU A 108 16.29 -1.33 -0.73
CA GLU A 108 16.17 -2.79 -0.73
C GLU A 108 17.36 -3.44 -1.45
N THR A 109 17.76 -4.62 -0.99
CA THR A 109 18.55 -5.54 -1.81
C THR A 109 17.66 -6.30 -2.79
N GLU A 110 18.22 -6.97 -3.80
CA GLU A 110 17.44 -7.84 -4.70
C GLU A 110 16.75 -8.99 -3.94
N GLU A 111 17.39 -9.52 -2.89
CA GLU A 111 16.78 -10.55 -2.03
C GLU A 111 15.60 -9.99 -1.22
N ASP A 112 15.72 -8.77 -0.72
CA ASP A 112 14.63 -8.08 -0.03
C ASP A 112 13.46 -7.81 -0.99
N TYR A 113 13.75 -7.40 -2.22
CA TYR A 113 12.77 -7.13 -3.26
C TYR A 113 11.93 -8.38 -3.58
N GLU A 114 12.58 -9.51 -3.86
CA GLU A 114 11.91 -10.78 -4.08
C GLU A 114 11.10 -11.22 -2.86
N TRP A 115 11.64 -11.03 -1.65
CA TRP A 115 10.91 -11.30 -0.41
C TRP A 115 9.64 -10.44 -0.26
N CYS A 116 9.72 -9.15 -0.61
CA CYS A 116 8.58 -8.24 -0.61
C CYS A 116 7.50 -8.72 -1.60
N LEU A 117 7.89 -9.13 -2.82
CA LEU A 117 6.98 -9.73 -3.80
C LEU A 117 6.33 -11.01 -3.27
N GLU A 118 7.02 -11.85 -2.52
CA GLU A 118 6.38 -13.00 -1.87
C GLU A 118 5.38 -12.57 -0.80
N GLN A 119 5.70 -11.55 0.01
CA GLN A 119 4.81 -11.10 1.08
C GLN A 119 3.52 -10.44 0.57
N GLN A 120 3.54 -9.82 -0.61
CA GLN A 120 2.29 -9.32 -1.20
C GLN A 120 1.38 -10.48 -1.59
N VAL A 121 1.95 -11.57 -2.12
CA VAL A 121 1.19 -12.75 -2.57
C VAL A 121 0.71 -13.59 -1.39
N LEU A 122 1.49 -13.70 -0.33
CA LEU A 122 1.20 -14.55 0.82
C LEU A 122 0.58 -13.75 1.97
N SER A 123 -0.52 -14.24 2.53
CA SER A 123 -1.06 -13.79 3.81
C SER A 123 -1.00 -14.94 4.81
N ASN A 124 -0.33 -14.75 5.95
CA ASN A 124 -0.09 -15.80 6.94
C ASN A 124 0.59 -17.07 6.36
N GLY A 125 1.48 -16.89 5.39
CA GLY A 125 2.23 -17.99 4.76
C GLY A 125 1.44 -18.83 3.75
N VAL A 126 0.22 -18.42 3.39
CA VAL A 126 -0.57 -19.05 2.33
C VAL A 126 -0.93 -18.02 1.25
N PRO A 127 -1.13 -18.43 -0.02
CA PRO A 127 -1.57 -17.51 -1.06
C PRO A 127 -2.83 -16.75 -0.64
N TRP A 128 -2.76 -15.43 -0.68
CA TRP A 128 -3.91 -14.57 -0.48
C TRP A 128 -4.90 -14.79 -1.63
N ASP A 129 -6.20 -14.65 -1.35
CA ASP A 129 -7.27 -14.82 -2.33
C ASP A 129 -7.42 -13.60 -3.24
N ALA A 130 -6.29 -13.12 -3.75
CA ALA A 130 -6.19 -12.06 -4.74
C ALA A 130 -7.03 -12.39 -5.98
N ASN A 131 -7.68 -11.37 -6.52
CA ASN A 131 -8.49 -11.49 -7.74
C ASN A 131 -8.19 -10.40 -8.78
N MET A 132 -7.27 -9.48 -8.47
CA MET A 132 -6.85 -8.39 -9.33
C MET A 132 -5.34 -8.12 -9.14
N VAL A 133 -4.71 -7.59 -10.17
CA VAL A 133 -3.31 -7.14 -10.16
C VAL A 133 -3.24 -5.72 -10.71
N LEU A 134 -2.41 -4.89 -10.07
CA LEU A 134 -1.99 -3.58 -10.57
C LEU A 134 -0.46 -3.57 -10.56
N ASP A 135 0.15 -3.41 -11.72
CA ASP A 135 1.58 -3.65 -11.92
C ASP A 135 2.23 -2.53 -12.74
N ASP A 136 3.53 -2.32 -12.53
CA ASP A 136 4.37 -1.34 -13.22
C ASP A 136 5.82 -1.85 -13.38
N GLY A 137 6.08 -2.53 -14.51
CA GLY A 137 7.42 -2.96 -14.91
C GLY A 137 7.72 -4.43 -14.71
#